data_AF-A0A536XR90-F1
#
_entry.id   AF-A0A536XR90-F1
#
_cell.length_a   1.000
_cell.length_b   1.000
_cell.length_c   1.000
_cell.angle_alpha   90.00
_cell.angle_beta   90.00
_cell.angle_gamma   90.00
#
_symmetry.space_group_name_H-M   'P 1'
#
loop_
_entity.id
_entity.type
_entity.pdbx_description
1 polymer ?
#
loop_
_entity_poly.entity_id
_entity_poly.type
_entity_poly.pdbx_seq_one_letter_code
_entity_poly.pdbx_strand_id
1 'polypeptide(L)'
;ADPAKYRPKEELEEWLKRDPVTLYRSRLLARGVAEGTLAKIESEAMAKLDQATETAKASPTPAVETAMTDVWADGGNAWRN
;
A
#
# COMPACT_ATOMS: atom_id res chain seq x y z
N ALA A 1 3.42 11.30 10.86
CA ALA A 1 4.35 12.44 10.82
C ALA A 1 3.92 13.33 9.67
N ASP A 2 3.66 14.61 9.92
CA ASP A 2 3.12 15.55 8.93
C ASP A 2 4.22 15.93 7.91
N PRO A 3 4.15 15.45 6.66
CA PRO A 3 5.21 15.68 5.67
C PRO A 3 5.29 17.13 5.19
N ALA A 4 4.30 17.96 5.49
CA ALA A 4 4.11 19.26 4.87
C ALA A 4 4.69 20.45 5.67
N LYS A 5 5.32 20.23 6.83
CA LYS A 5 5.83 21.35 7.66
C LYS A 5 7.10 22.01 7.13
N TYR A 6 7.87 21.34 6.27
CA TYR A 6 9.19 21.80 5.82
C TYR A 6 9.36 21.88 4.30
N ARG A 7 8.36 21.41 3.54
CA ARG A 7 8.40 21.44 2.08
C ARG A 7 7.51 22.58 1.59
N PRO A 8 8.01 23.44 0.68
CA PRO A 8 7.15 24.40 -0.03
C PRO A 8 5.99 23.67 -0.72
N LYS A 9 4.79 24.24 -0.66
CA LYS A 9 3.60 23.62 -1.27
C LYS A 9 3.76 23.52 -2.79
N GLU A 10 4.44 24.51 -3.36
CA GLU A 10 4.72 24.64 -4.79
C GLU A 10 5.58 23.46 -5.29
N GLU A 11 6.57 23.03 -4.50
CA GLU A 11 7.40 21.87 -4.84
C GLU A 11 6.55 20.59 -4.86
N LEU A 12 5.69 20.38 -3.86
CA LEU A 12 4.81 19.22 -3.84
C LEU A 12 3.88 19.19 -5.06
N GLU A 13 3.29 20.33 -5.42
CA GLU A 13 2.42 20.45 -6.59
C GLU A 13 3.18 20.16 -7.90
N GLU A 14 4.42 20.63 -8.05
CA GLU A 14 5.26 20.31 -9.20
C GLU A 14 5.55 18.81 -9.30
N TRP A 15 5.80 18.15 -8.17
CA TRP A 15 6.03 16.70 -8.15
C TRP A 15 4.77 15.89 -8.41
N LEU A 16 3.60 16.34 -7.94
CA LEU A 16 2.32 15.68 -8.24
C LEU A 16 2.01 15.70 -9.74
N LYS A 17 2.36 16.79 -10.45
CA LYS A 17 2.25 16.84 -11.92
C LYS A 17 3.13 15.81 -12.64
N ARG A 18 4.16 15.30 -11.97
CA ARG A 18 5.10 14.30 -12.49
C ARG A 18 4.77 12.88 -12.03
N ASP A 19 3.60 12.66 -11.44
CA ASP A 19 3.17 11.33 -11.01
C ASP A 19 3.18 10.34 -12.19
N PRO A 20 3.99 9.27 -12.12
CA PRO A 20 4.09 8.29 -13.19
C PRO A 20 2.77 7.58 -13.46
N VAL A 21 1.89 7.40 -12.46
CA VAL A 21 0.59 6.73 -12.64
C VAL A 21 -0.31 7.59 -13.52
N THR A 22 -0.44 8.87 -13.16
CA THR A 22 -1.20 9.86 -13.95
C THR A 22 -0.64 10.01 -15.37
N LEU A 23 0.68 10.13 -15.52
CA LEU A 23 1.32 10.27 -16.83
C LEU A 23 1.13 9.02 -17.71
N TYR A 24 1.23 7.84 -17.12
CA TYR A 24 1.08 6.58 -17.87
C TYR A 24 -0.38 6.35 -18.26
N ARG A 25 -1.35 6.70 -17.40
CA ARG A 25 -2.78 6.69 -17.75
C ARG A 25 -3.05 7.49 -19.03
N SER A 26 -2.57 8.73 -19.09
CA SER A 26 -2.69 9.58 -20.28
C SER A 26 -2.04 8.97 -21.53
N ARG A 27 -0.88 8.32 -21.38
CA ARG A 27 -0.21 7.61 -22.49
C ARG A 27 -1.02 6.41 -23.00
N LEU A 28 -1.70 5.67 -22.12
CA LEU A 28 -2.53 4.54 -22.49
C LEU A 28 -3.78 4.99 -23.24
N LEU A 29 -4.44 6.06 -22.77
CA LEU A 29 -5.58 6.67 -23.46
C LEU A 29 -5.17 7.15 -24.87
N ALA A 30 -4.04 7.85 -25.00
CA ALA A 30 -3.51 8.29 -26.28
C ALA A 30 -3.16 7.13 -27.24
N ARG A 31 -2.92 5.93 -26.71
CA ARG A 31 -2.68 4.70 -27.47
C ARG A 31 -3.95 3.90 -27.76
N GLY A 32 -5.13 4.44 -27.45
CA GLY A 32 -6.42 3.83 -27.75
C GLY A 32 -6.93 2.84 -26.71
N VAL A 33 -6.33 2.76 -25.52
CA VAL A 33 -6.90 2.00 -24.41
C VAL A 33 -8.17 2.72 -23.94
N ALA A 34 -9.28 1.98 -23.84
CA ALA A 34 -10.54 2.55 -23.38
C ALA A 34 -10.45 3.00 -21.92
N GLU A 35 -11.01 4.16 -21.62
CA GLU A 35 -11.07 4.69 -20.26
C GLU A 35 -11.76 3.73 -19.29
N GLY A 36 -12.83 3.05 -19.75
CA GLY A 36 -13.53 2.04 -18.96
C GLY A 36 -12.64 0.87 -18.52
N THR A 37 -11.62 0.50 -19.31
CA THR A 37 -10.64 -0.52 -18.93
C THR A 37 -9.78 -0.04 -17.76
N LEU A 38 -9.33 1.22 -17.81
CA LEU A 38 -8.50 1.81 -16.75
C LEU A 38 -9.31 1.97 -15.45
N ALA A 39 -10.55 2.48 -15.56
CA ALA A 39 -11.46 2.60 -14.44
C ALA A 39 -11.79 1.23 -13.80
N LYS A 40 -11.93 0.17 -14.61
CA LYS A 40 -12.13 -1.19 -14.11
C LYS A 40 -10.93 -1.67 -13.28
N ILE A 41 -9.70 -1.45 -13.76
CA ILE A 41 -8.49 -1.82 -13.01
C ILE A 41 -8.44 -1.10 -11.66
N GLU A 42 -8.74 0.19 -11.62
CA GLU A 42 -8.78 0.99 -10.39
C GLU A 42 -9.84 0.46 -9.41
N SER A 43 -11.04 0.15 -9.92
CA SER A 43 -12.12 -0.42 -9.12
C SER A 43 -11.76 -1.81 -8.56
N GLU A 44 -11.13 -2.68 -9.35
CA GLU A 44 -10.67 -3.99 -8.91
C GLU A 44 -9.58 -3.88 -7.84
N ALA A 45 -8.66 -2.91 -7.96
CA ALA A 45 -7.63 -2.66 -6.96
C ALA A 45 -8.26 -2.20 -5.63
N MET A 46 -9.25 -1.30 -5.69
CA MET A 46 -9.96 -0.84 -4.49
C MET A 46 -10.72 -1.99 -3.82
N ALA A 47 -11.43 -2.81 -4.60
CA ALA A 47 -12.15 -3.96 -4.06
C ALA A 47 -11.23 -4.97 -3.36
N LYS A 48 -10.03 -5.22 -3.90
CA LYS A 48 -9.02 -6.07 -3.25
C LYS A 48 -8.51 -5.46 -1.94
N LEU A 49 -8.31 -4.14 -1.91
CA LEU A 49 -7.89 -3.42 -0.71
C LEU A 49 -8.96 -3.51 0.38
N ASP A 50 -10.23 -3.29 0.03
CA ASP A 50 -11.36 -3.39 0.96
C ASP A 50 -11.45 -4.81 1.53
N GLN A 51 -11.39 -5.83 0.68
CA GLN A 51 -11.40 -7.22 1.12
C GLN A 51 -10.23 -7.55 2.07
N ALA A 52 -9.01 -7.11 1.74
CA ALA A 52 -7.85 -7.32 2.58
C ALA A 52 -7.98 -6.60 3.93
N THR A 53 -8.53 -5.40 3.92
CA THR A 53 -8.77 -4.59 5.12
C THR A 53 -9.78 -5.25 6.04
N GLU A 54 -10.91 -5.72 5.50
CA GLU A 54 -11.93 -6.41 6.29
C GLU A 54 -11.42 -7.74 6.83
N THR A 55 -10.64 -8.48 6.05
CA THR A 55 -9.97 -9.71 6.52
C THR A 55 -9.02 -9.42 7.68
N ALA A 56 -8.21 -8.37 7.58
CA ALA A 56 -7.27 -7.99 8.64
C ALA A 56 -7.99 -7.54 9.92
N LYS A 57 -9.08 -6.78 9.81
CA LYS A 57 -9.89 -6.34 10.96
C LYS A 57 -10.62 -7.50 11.63
N ALA A 58 -11.13 -8.46 10.84
CA ALA A 58 -11.84 -9.63 11.34
C ALA A 58 -10.89 -10.70 11.89
N SER A 59 -9.59 -10.58 11.67
CA SER A 59 -8.61 -11.53 12.16
C SER A 59 -8.55 -11.51 13.69
N PRO A 60 -8.47 -12.68 14.35
CA PRO A 60 -8.39 -12.74 15.80
C PRO A 60 -7.12 -12.08 16.31
N THR A 61 -7.19 -11.57 17.54
CA THR A 61 -5.97 -11.14 18.25
C THR A 61 -5.01 -12.32 18.39
N PRO A 62 -3.70 -12.13 18.14
CA PRO A 62 -2.73 -13.19 18.35
C PRO A 62 -2.71 -13.65 19.80
N ALA A 63 -2.41 -14.93 20.01
CA ALA A 63 -2.25 -15.50 21.35
C ALA A 63 -1.03 -14.86 22.06
N VAL A 64 -1.08 -14.69 23.37
CA VAL A 64 0.01 -14.02 24.12
C VAL A 64 1.33 -14.77 23.98
N GLU A 65 1.26 -16.09 23.83
CA GLU A 65 2.36 -17.01 23.69
C GLU A 65 3.14 -16.77 22.38
N THR A 66 2.50 -16.27 21.33
CA THR A 66 3.19 -15.92 20.08
C THR A 66 4.08 -14.68 20.23
N ALA A 67 3.99 -13.93 21.33
CA ALA A 67 4.94 -12.86 21.62
C ALA A 67 6.38 -13.37 21.83
N MET A 68 6.53 -14.67 22.10
CA MET A 68 7.79 -15.34 22.41
C MET A 68 8.28 -16.26 21.30
N THR A 69 7.57 -16.35 20.17
CA THR A 69 8.03 -17.09 18.99
C THR A 69 8.93 -16.21 18.12
N ASP A 70 9.83 -16.83 17.37
CA ASP A 70 10.73 -16.16 16.40
C ASP A 70 11.69 -15.12 16.99
N VAL A 71 12.02 -15.23 18.29
CA VAL A 71 13.09 -14.44 18.91
C VAL A 71 14.47 -14.91 18.40
N TRP A 72 14.61 -16.20 18.14
CA TRP A 72 15.74 -16.83 17.47
C TRP A 72 15.31 -17.48 16.15
N ALA A 73 16.28 -17.73 15.27
CA ALA A 73 16.04 -18.29 13.94
C ALA A 73 15.46 -19.72 13.94
N ASP A 74 15.50 -20.42 15.07
CA ASP A 74 14.87 -21.74 15.26
C ASP A 74 13.40 -21.65 15.74
N GLY A 75 12.85 -20.44 15.81
CA GLY A 75 11.49 -20.16 16.26
C GLY A 75 11.32 -20.07 17.77
N GLY A 76 12.38 -20.29 18.55
CA GLY A 76 12.34 -20.23 20.01
C GLY A 76 12.75 -18.88 20.60
N ASN A 77 12.75 -18.78 21.93
CA ASN A 77 13.23 -17.63 22.71
C ASN A 77 14.30 -17.98 23.74
N ALA A 78 14.66 -19.26 23.87
CA ALA A 78 15.63 -19.70 24.86
C ALA A 78 17.02 -19.15 24.51
N TRP A 79 17.64 -18.46 25.48
CA TRP A 79 19.03 -18.02 25.36
C TRP A 79 19.96 -19.23 25.14
N ARG A 80 20.91 -19.10 24.21
CA ARG A 80 21.92 -20.12 23.93
C ARG A 80 23.30 -19.55 24.34
N ASN A 81 23.91 -20.15 25.36
CA ASN A 81 25.35 -20.01 25.66
C ASN A 81 26.14 -21.10 24.93
#